data_AF-A0A3M8AKJ2-F1
#
_entry.id   AF-A0A3M8AKJ2-F1
#
_cell.length_a   1.000
_cell.length_b   1.000
_cell.length_c   1.000
_cell.angle_alpha   90.00
_cell.angle_beta   90.00
_cell.angle_gamma   90.00
#
_symmetry.space_group_name_H-M   'P 1'
#
loop_
_entity.id
_entity.type
_entity.pdbx_description
1 polymer ?
#
loop_
_entity_poly.entity_id
_entity_poly.type
_entity_poly.pdbx_seq_one_letter_code
_entity_poly.pdbx_strand_id
1 'polypeptide(L)'
;MQGKNKRLLLGIALLVVIVLGFWGYRLLGPVALAEGYMYEDNSRMVYAKATAENDQVNVEVTLSKLLVEDTIPRLQTETSAWTGTMENNTLTLQEKKTGQKLQAKLSADGLLFQGPFAQGEPTETMLTASDKQTYDDKLAAWTKSVEQEATQKKKELEEQQAKEAARVAFAKKVEQTGRLTADMLESAQYLQEIQFTEELQFSKDQVVELQGLLDELTTYAKQPGLSKMEYDVMSGTLGSMKVLVDGMNAMENTIAQKKKRIQDIIAVLETDMKDAQTVWEEIKASVTDAEKREKALTEAVKTGSDAIAQANERLGTLEKELASVKASANRLYQQAVAVLEQTRVKYGY
;
A
#
# COMPACT_ATOMS: atom_id res chain seq x y z
N MET A 1 6.14 -52.45 68.80
CA MET A 1 7.57 -52.78 69.03
C MET A 1 7.78 -54.26 68.75
N GLN A 2 8.97 -54.58 68.24
CA GLN A 2 9.36 -55.79 67.50
C GLN A 2 9.00 -57.14 68.13
N GLY A 3 8.73 -58.12 67.26
CA GLY A 3 8.85 -59.55 67.53
C GLY A 3 9.51 -60.25 66.34
N LYS A 4 10.72 -60.77 66.57
CA LYS A 4 11.59 -61.51 65.63
C LYS A 4 11.04 -62.90 65.32
N ASN A 5 11.28 -63.42 64.11
CA ASN A 5 12.15 -64.59 63.91
C ASN A 5 12.44 -64.91 62.44
N LYS A 6 13.65 -65.40 62.22
CA LYS A 6 14.25 -65.78 60.95
C LYS A 6 13.93 -67.24 60.60
N ARG A 7 13.95 -67.53 59.28
CA ARG A 7 14.42 -68.74 58.55
C ARG A 7 13.35 -69.64 57.87
N LEU A 8 13.80 -70.18 56.72
CA LEU A 8 13.27 -71.27 55.86
C LEU A 8 12.05 -70.88 54.99
N LEU A 9 11.90 -71.12 53.68
CA LEU A 9 12.50 -71.95 52.60
C LEU A 9 12.04 -71.30 51.25
N LEU A 10 12.88 -71.09 50.23
CA LEU A 10 13.11 -71.96 49.04
C LEU A 10 11.87 -72.28 48.15
N GLY A 11 11.95 -71.94 46.85
CA GLY A 11 11.13 -72.49 45.74
C GLY A 11 10.37 -71.42 44.93
N ILE A 12 10.88 -70.91 43.78
CA ILE A 12 10.72 -71.44 42.40
C ILE A 12 9.27 -71.42 41.86
N ALA A 13 9.06 -70.50 40.90
CA ALA A 13 8.28 -70.59 39.66
C ALA A 13 6.75 -70.79 39.63
N LEU A 14 6.16 -70.12 38.63
CA LEU A 14 4.97 -70.51 37.85
C LEU A 14 3.60 -70.46 38.55
N LEU A 15 2.82 -69.41 38.26
CA LEU A 15 1.37 -69.41 37.93
C LEU A 15 0.72 -68.05 38.21
N VAL A 16 1.01 -67.06 37.37
CA VAL A 16 0.01 -66.04 37.00
C VAL A 16 -0.01 -65.98 35.48
N VAL A 17 -0.51 -67.06 34.90
CA VAL A 17 -1.07 -67.07 33.54
C VAL A 17 -2.46 -67.67 33.71
N ILE A 18 -3.40 -67.12 32.94
CA ILE A 18 -4.79 -67.56 32.72
C ILE A 18 -5.81 -66.88 33.64
N VAL A 19 -6.89 -66.40 33.00
CA VAL A 19 -8.13 -65.78 33.53
C VAL A 19 -8.02 -64.24 33.62
N LEU A 20 -8.38 -63.40 32.64
CA LEU A 20 -9.35 -63.46 31.54
C LEU A 20 -8.98 -62.43 30.46
N GLY A 21 -8.97 -62.85 29.19
CA GLY A 21 -8.82 -61.97 28.02
C GLY A 21 -8.06 -62.59 26.83
N PHE A 22 -7.47 -63.77 27.02
CA PHE A 22 -6.53 -64.38 26.09
C PHE A 22 -7.09 -65.69 25.49
N TRP A 23 -8.28 -65.69 24.87
CA TRP A 23 -8.79 -66.85 24.13
C TRP A 23 -9.63 -66.42 22.91
N GLY A 24 -9.13 -66.79 21.73
CA GLY A 24 -9.75 -66.62 20.39
C GLY A 24 -9.06 -65.49 19.61
N TYR A 25 -7.94 -65.69 18.92
CA TYR A 25 -7.84 -66.54 17.74
C TYR A 25 -6.38 -67.00 17.51
N ARG A 26 -6.18 -68.33 17.45
CA ARG A 26 -5.01 -68.97 16.85
C ARG A 26 -5.38 -69.36 15.42
N LEU A 27 -5.15 -68.48 14.45
CA LEU A 27 -5.21 -68.82 13.03
C LEU A 27 -4.07 -68.18 12.19
N LEU A 28 -3.19 -67.39 12.81
CA LEU A 28 -1.99 -66.82 12.17
C LEU A 28 -0.72 -67.08 13.01
N GLY A 29 -0.09 -68.25 12.87
CA GLY A 29 1.29 -68.52 13.32
C GLY A 29 1.64 -68.26 14.82
N PRO A 30 2.91 -68.45 15.24
CA PRO A 30 3.35 -68.36 16.65
C PRO A 30 3.64 -66.93 17.14
N VAL A 31 3.08 -65.89 16.52
CA VAL A 31 3.58 -64.52 16.68
C VAL A 31 2.49 -63.59 17.21
N ALA A 32 2.65 -63.11 18.44
CA ALA A 32 1.72 -62.18 19.08
C ALA A 32 2.03 -60.73 18.67
N LEU A 33 1.08 -60.05 18.03
CA LEU A 33 1.16 -58.60 17.76
C LEU A 33 0.79 -57.81 19.02
N ALA A 34 1.48 -56.69 19.27
CA ALA A 34 1.06 -55.70 20.25
C ALA A 34 -0.22 -54.97 19.77
N GLU A 35 -0.99 -54.43 20.72
CA GLU A 35 -2.22 -53.67 20.45
C GLU A 35 -1.93 -52.35 19.69
N GLY A 36 -0.74 -51.77 19.87
CA GLY A 36 -0.33 -50.56 19.18
C GLY A 36 1.20 -50.45 19.01
N TYR A 37 1.59 -49.61 18.06
CA TYR A 37 2.98 -49.27 17.77
C TYR A 37 3.10 -47.76 17.51
N MET A 38 4.21 -47.14 17.91
CA MET A 38 4.42 -45.70 17.80
C MET A 38 5.82 -45.36 17.25
N TYR A 39 5.91 -44.25 16.53
CA TYR A 39 7.15 -43.60 16.14
C TYR A 39 7.04 -42.09 16.37
N GLU A 40 8.11 -41.43 16.78
CA GLU A 40 8.18 -39.98 16.92
C GLU A 40 9.54 -39.43 16.47
N ASP A 41 9.52 -38.29 15.81
CA ASP A 41 10.68 -37.43 15.57
C ASP A 41 10.28 -35.95 15.75
N ASN A 42 11.20 -35.01 15.49
CA ASN A 42 10.95 -33.57 15.68
C ASN A 42 9.88 -32.97 14.73
N SER A 43 9.45 -33.71 13.72
CA SER A 43 8.58 -33.26 12.63
C SER A 43 7.31 -34.09 12.46
N ARG A 44 7.24 -35.29 13.06
CA ARG A 44 6.07 -36.18 12.97
C ARG A 44 5.91 -37.12 14.16
N MET A 45 4.69 -37.57 14.35
CA MET A 45 4.34 -38.72 15.17
C MET A 45 3.47 -39.68 14.37
N VAL A 46 3.72 -40.99 14.52
CA VAL A 46 2.94 -42.05 13.89
C VAL A 46 2.46 -43.02 14.96
N TYR A 47 1.19 -43.38 14.92
CA TYR A 47 0.63 -44.46 15.73
C TYR A 47 -0.12 -45.45 14.85
N ALA A 48 0.24 -46.73 14.95
CA ALA A 48 -0.40 -47.83 14.26
C ALA A 48 -1.11 -48.74 15.26
N LYS A 49 -2.43 -48.79 15.21
CA LYS A 49 -3.24 -49.73 15.98
C LYS A 49 -3.51 -50.97 15.15
N ALA A 50 -3.07 -52.13 15.61
CA ALA A 50 -3.30 -53.41 14.93
C ALA A 50 -4.41 -54.18 15.65
N THR A 51 -5.40 -54.66 14.88
CA THR A 51 -6.49 -55.49 15.39
C THR A 51 -6.65 -56.71 14.49
N ALA A 52 -6.65 -57.91 15.09
CA ALA A 52 -6.86 -59.16 14.35
C ALA A 52 -8.36 -59.47 14.29
N GLU A 53 -8.87 -59.77 13.09
CA GLU A 53 -10.25 -60.15 12.83
C GLU A 53 -10.27 -61.35 11.87
N ASN A 54 -10.55 -62.55 12.39
CA ASN A 54 -10.44 -63.82 11.67
C ASN A 54 -9.02 -64.04 11.09
N ASP A 55 -8.91 -64.23 9.76
CA ASP A 55 -7.64 -64.43 9.03
C ASP A 55 -7.02 -63.10 8.54
N GLN A 56 -7.59 -61.96 8.93
CA GLN A 56 -7.15 -60.62 8.51
C GLN A 56 -6.68 -59.77 9.71
N VAL A 57 -5.78 -58.83 9.42
CA VAL A 57 -5.31 -57.81 10.36
C VAL A 57 -5.75 -56.45 9.82
N ASN A 58 -6.54 -55.73 10.61
CA ASN A 58 -6.84 -54.32 10.38
C ASN A 58 -5.76 -53.48 11.06
N VAL A 59 -5.18 -52.53 10.35
CA VAL A 59 -4.21 -51.56 10.89
C VAL A 59 -4.71 -50.15 10.65
N GLU A 60 -4.93 -49.38 11.71
CA GLU A 60 -5.23 -47.95 11.63
C GLU A 60 -3.97 -47.16 11.93
N VAL A 61 -3.50 -46.37 10.97
CA VAL A 61 -2.30 -45.54 11.09
C VAL A 61 -2.73 -44.08 11.19
N THR A 62 -2.43 -43.44 12.30
CA THR A 62 -2.56 -41.99 12.48
C THR A 62 -1.19 -41.34 12.36
N LEU A 63 -1.06 -40.37 11.46
CA LEU A 63 0.14 -39.62 11.15
C LEU A 63 -0.11 -38.15 11.45
N SER A 64 0.57 -37.61 12.46
CA SER A 64 0.58 -36.18 12.78
C SER A 64 1.90 -35.58 12.32
N LYS A 65 1.86 -34.46 11.60
CA LYS A 65 3.03 -33.77 11.05
C LYS A 65 3.05 -32.30 11.44
N LEU A 66 4.24 -31.76 11.65
CA LEU A 66 4.47 -30.33 11.79
C LEU A 66 4.55 -29.66 10.42
N LEU A 67 3.67 -28.69 10.19
CA LEU A 67 3.71 -27.78 9.06
C LEU A 67 4.08 -26.38 9.54
N VAL A 68 4.77 -25.61 8.71
CA VAL A 68 5.10 -24.20 8.97
C VAL A 68 4.61 -23.36 7.80
N GLU A 69 3.65 -22.48 8.03
CA GLU A 69 3.09 -21.55 7.03
C GLU A 69 3.35 -20.12 7.53
N ASP A 70 3.98 -19.29 6.70
CA ASP A 70 4.35 -17.91 7.07
C ASP A 70 5.06 -17.82 8.44
N THR A 71 5.95 -18.78 8.72
CA THR A 71 6.68 -18.96 10.00
C THR A 71 5.85 -19.42 11.21
N ILE A 72 4.55 -19.66 11.05
CA ILE A 72 3.64 -20.14 12.09
C ILE A 72 3.54 -21.67 12.03
N PRO A 73 3.95 -22.40 13.08
CA PRO A 73 3.82 -23.85 13.12
C PRO A 73 2.37 -24.30 13.36
N ARG A 74 1.98 -25.42 12.76
CA ARG A 74 0.69 -26.10 13.00
C ARG A 74 0.85 -27.61 12.84
N LEU A 75 0.04 -28.37 13.55
CA LEU A 75 -0.04 -29.82 13.35
C LEU A 75 -1.13 -30.17 12.32
N GLN A 76 -0.78 -31.04 11.39
CA GLN A 76 -1.73 -31.70 10.49
C GLN A 76 -1.79 -33.18 10.85
N THR A 77 -2.98 -33.71 11.10
CA THR A 77 -3.18 -35.12 11.43
C THR A 77 -4.00 -35.80 10.35
N GLU A 78 -3.52 -36.95 9.89
CA GLU A 78 -4.17 -37.79 8.89
C GLU A 78 -4.30 -39.21 9.43
N THR A 79 -5.45 -39.84 9.21
CA THR A 79 -5.67 -41.23 9.59
C THR A 79 -5.96 -42.06 8.35
N SER A 80 -5.22 -43.16 8.20
CA SER A 80 -5.34 -44.13 7.13
C SER A 80 -5.70 -45.50 7.71
N ALA A 81 -6.57 -46.23 7.02
CA ALA A 81 -7.03 -47.54 7.45
C ALA A 81 -6.57 -48.60 6.46
N TRP A 82 -5.96 -49.66 6.95
CA TRP A 82 -5.32 -50.71 6.18
C TRP A 82 -5.87 -52.07 6.59
N THR A 83 -5.89 -53.00 5.65
CA THR A 83 -6.20 -54.41 5.86
C THR A 83 -5.07 -55.26 5.32
N GLY A 84 -4.72 -56.33 6.02
CA GLY A 84 -3.63 -57.19 5.57
C GLY A 84 -3.67 -58.61 6.09
N THR A 85 -2.77 -59.41 5.53
CA THR A 85 -2.56 -60.82 5.87
C THR A 85 -1.11 -61.01 6.32
N MET A 86 -0.91 -61.89 7.31
CA MET A 86 0.41 -62.18 7.87
C MET A 86 0.97 -63.49 7.34
N GLU A 87 2.20 -63.46 6.82
CA GLU A 87 2.95 -64.64 6.36
C GLU A 87 4.42 -64.51 6.76
N ASN A 88 4.99 -65.52 7.44
CA ASN A 88 6.42 -65.58 7.79
C ASN A 88 7.02 -64.25 8.31
N ASN A 89 6.39 -63.67 9.35
CA ASN A 89 6.71 -62.39 9.99
C ASN A 89 6.54 -61.12 9.12
N THR A 90 5.94 -61.25 7.93
CA THR A 90 5.65 -60.14 7.03
C THR A 90 4.14 -59.90 6.98
N LEU A 91 3.72 -58.68 7.30
CA LEU A 91 2.36 -58.20 7.16
C LEU A 91 2.22 -57.50 5.80
N THR A 92 1.42 -58.05 4.90
CA THR A 92 1.10 -57.37 3.63
C THR A 92 -0.17 -56.56 3.81
N LEU A 93 -0.06 -55.24 3.78
CA LEU A 93 -1.14 -54.29 3.99
C LEU A 93 -1.63 -53.69 2.67
N GLN A 94 -2.93 -53.43 2.59
CA GLN A 94 -3.58 -52.66 1.54
C GLN A 94 -4.46 -51.58 2.17
N GLU A 95 -4.26 -50.33 1.77
CA GLU A 95 -5.05 -49.20 2.25
C GLU A 95 -6.47 -49.27 1.69
N LYS A 96 -7.47 -49.07 2.54
CA LYS A 96 -8.89 -49.18 2.18
C LYS A 96 -9.36 -48.12 1.18
N LYS A 97 -8.71 -46.94 1.13
CA LYS A 97 -9.15 -45.80 0.31
C LYS A 97 -8.45 -45.74 -1.04
N THR A 98 -7.13 -45.72 -1.07
CA THR A 98 -6.37 -45.58 -2.33
C THR A 98 -5.98 -46.92 -2.95
N GLY A 99 -6.09 -48.02 -2.21
CA GLY A 99 -5.59 -49.33 -2.63
C GLY A 99 -4.08 -49.44 -2.61
N GLN A 100 -3.36 -48.45 -2.06
CA GLN A 100 -1.91 -48.50 -1.86
C GLN A 100 -1.53 -49.76 -1.09
N LYS A 101 -0.47 -50.44 -1.52
CA LYS A 101 0.05 -51.63 -0.85
C LYS A 101 1.33 -51.28 -0.11
N LEU A 102 1.49 -51.86 1.06
CA LEU A 102 2.68 -51.68 1.90
C LEU A 102 3.00 -53.00 2.59
N GLN A 103 4.27 -53.19 2.95
CA GLN A 103 4.68 -54.35 3.75
C GLN A 103 5.14 -53.85 5.11
N ALA A 104 4.84 -54.60 6.17
CA ALA A 104 5.41 -54.35 7.48
C ALA A 104 6.06 -55.63 8.01
N LYS A 105 7.34 -55.57 8.35
CA LYS A 105 8.08 -56.70 8.93
C LYS A 105 8.03 -56.60 10.44
N LEU A 106 7.62 -57.69 11.08
CA LEU A 106 7.72 -57.79 12.52
C LEU A 106 9.16 -58.11 12.92
N SER A 107 9.67 -57.39 13.90
CA SER A 107 10.97 -57.62 14.52
C SER A 107 10.84 -57.65 16.05
N ALA A 108 11.91 -58.02 16.74
CA ALA A 108 11.93 -58.04 18.21
C ALA A 108 11.68 -56.66 18.83
N ASP A 109 12.05 -55.59 18.12
CA ASP A 109 12.03 -54.22 18.61
C ASP A 109 10.78 -53.43 18.16
N GLY A 110 9.90 -54.04 17.35
CA GLY A 110 8.73 -53.38 16.80
C GLY A 110 8.35 -53.77 15.37
N LEU A 111 7.50 -52.95 14.75
CA LEU A 111 6.91 -53.13 13.43
C LEU A 111 7.58 -52.18 12.42
N LEU A 112 8.36 -52.73 11.49
CA LEU A 112 9.05 -51.98 10.45
C LEU A 112 8.19 -51.90 9.20
N PHE A 113 7.62 -50.73 8.91
CA PHE A 113 6.92 -50.48 7.65
C PHE A 113 7.90 -50.21 6.53
N GLN A 114 7.70 -50.87 5.39
CA GLN A 114 8.48 -50.78 4.16
C GLN A 114 7.61 -50.16 3.06
N GLY A 115 7.72 -48.85 2.95
CA GLY A 115 6.96 -47.97 2.07
C GLY A 115 6.50 -46.71 2.84
N PRO A 116 6.27 -45.59 2.13
CA PRO A 116 5.80 -44.36 2.74
C PRO A 116 4.30 -44.42 3.10
N PHE A 117 3.93 -43.93 4.28
CA PHE A 117 2.53 -43.81 4.70
C PHE A 117 1.75 -42.74 3.91
N ALA A 118 2.45 -41.73 3.41
CA ALA A 118 1.92 -40.63 2.61
C ALA A 118 3.02 -40.06 1.71
N GLN A 119 2.67 -39.23 0.73
CA GLN A 119 3.65 -38.57 -0.13
C GLN A 119 4.64 -37.74 0.71
N GLY A 120 5.95 -37.91 0.44
CA GLY A 120 7.02 -37.23 1.17
C GLY A 120 7.45 -37.90 2.49
N GLU A 121 6.85 -39.04 2.86
CA GLU A 121 7.28 -39.82 4.02
C GLU A 121 8.50 -40.72 3.71
N PRO A 122 9.28 -41.10 4.74
CA PRO A 122 10.35 -42.09 4.65
C PRO A 122 9.86 -43.38 4.02
N THR A 123 10.75 -44.01 3.26
CA THR A 123 10.50 -45.32 2.68
C THR A 123 10.52 -46.44 3.71
N GLU A 124 11.11 -46.23 4.88
CA GLU A 124 11.07 -47.18 5.99
C GLU A 124 10.85 -46.45 7.32
N THR A 125 9.91 -46.96 8.13
CA THR A 125 9.60 -46.40 9.46
C THR A 125 9.45 -47.54 10.45
N MET A 126 10.30 -47.53 11.48
CA MET A 126 10.26 -48.51 12.56
C MET A 126 9.40 -47.99 13.71
N LEU A 127 8.26 -48.63 13.95
CA LEU A 127 7.38 -48.27 15.07
C LEU A 127 7.62 -49.24 16.23
N THR A 128 7.90 -48.72 17.41
CA THR A 128 8.11 -49.50 18.63
C THR A 128 6.77 -49.80 19.29
N ALA A 129 6.66 -50.94 19.99
CA ALA A 129 5.42 -51.30 20.68
C ALA A 129 5.04 -50.23 21.73
N SER A 130 3.79 -49.76 21.70
CA SER A 130 3.28 -48.71 22.59
C SER A 130 1.76 -48.85 22.76
N ASP A 131 1.22 -48.31 23.85
CA ASP A 131 -0.22 -48.23 24.05
C ASP A 131 -0.79 -46.89 23.52
N LYS A 132 -2.13 -46.84 23.42
CA LYS A 132 -2.86 -45.68 22.90
C LYS A 132 -2.76 -44.46 23.85
N GLN A 133 -2.73 -44.68 25.16
CA GLN A 133 -2.67 -43.59 26.13
C GLN A 133 -1.32 -42.85 26.01
N THR A 134 -0.22 -43.59 25.88
CA THR A 134 1.12 -43.03 25.67
C THR A 134 1.18 -42.16 24.40
N TYR A 135 0.56 -42.61 23.30
CA TYR A 135 0.47 -41.81 22.08
C TYR A 135 -0.39 -40.55 22.28
N ASP A 136 -1.59 -40.70 22.86
CA ASP A 136 -2.53 -39.60 23.05
C ASP A 136 -1.92 -38.52 23.98
N ASP A 137 -1.20 -38.93 25.04
CA ASP A 137 -0.50 -38.03 25.95
C ASP A 137 0.62 -37.25 25.25
N LYS A 138 1.43 -37.94 24.42
CA LYS A 138 2.51 -37.31 23.64
C LYS A 138 1.98 -36.37 22.56
N LEU A 139 0.92 -36.77 21.85
CA LEU A 139 0.28 -35.92 20.85
C LEU A 139 -0.34 -34.68 21.51
N ALA A 140 -0.98 -34.82 22.67
CA ALA A 140 -1.51 -33.69 23.43
C ALA A 140 -0.41 -32.73 23.89
N ALA A 141 0.72 -33.27 24.38
CA ALA A 141 1.88 -32.47 24.76
C ALA A 141 2.48 -31.73 23.55
N TRP A 142 2.63 -32.41 22.41
CA TRP A 142 3.16 -31.80 21.19
C TRP A 142 2.23 -30.74 20.62
N THR A 143 0.92 -31.02 20.57
CA THR A 143 -0.12 -30.07 20.16
C THR A 143 -0.06 -28.80 21.00
N LYS A 144 -0.02 -28.94 22.33
CA LYS A 144 0.11 -27.81 23.24
C LYS A 144 1.39 -27.00 23.00
N SER A 145 2.51 -27.67 22.77
CA SER A 145 3.79 -27.00 22.47
C SER A 145 3.72 -26.21 21.17
N VAL A 146 3.17 -26.80 20.11
CA VAL A 146 3.01 -26.17 18.79
C VAL A 146 2.05 -24.99 18.86
N GLU A 147 0.93 -25.11 19.57
CA GLU A 147 -0.02 -24.01 19.76
C GLU A 147 0.58 -22.83 20.54
N GLN A 148 1.40 -23.11 21.56
CA GLN A 148 2.12 -22.08 22.30
C GLN A 148 3.13 -21.35 21.42
N GLU A 149 3.91 -22.10 20.64
CA GLU A 149 4.86 -21.53 19.68
C GLU A 149 4.15 -20.72 18.58
N ALA A 150 3.06 -21.24 18.02
CA ALA A 150 2.24 -20.56 17.02
C ALA A 150 1.67 -19.24 17.54
N THR A 151 1.17 -19.23 18.78
CA THR A 151 0.64 -18.01 19.42
C THR A 151 1.73 -16.96 19.58
N GLN A 152 2.92 -17.38 20.04
CA GLN A 152 4.07 -16.49 20.19
C GLN A 152 4.56 -15.95 18.85
N LYS A 153 4.70 -16.83 17.84
CA LYS A 153 5.12 -16.46 16.48
C LYS A 153 4.15 -15.52 15.80
N LYS A 154 2.84 -15.73 15.97
CA LYS A 154 1.81 -14.82 15.46
C LYS A 154 1.95 -13.42 16.05
N LYS A 155 2.17 -13.33 17.37
CA LYS A 155 2.40 -12.05 18.04
C LYS A 155 3.68 -11.35 17.57
N GLU A 156 4.77 -12.11 17.42
CA GLU A 156 6.04 -11.60 16.88
C GLU A 156 5.89 -11.07 15.45
N LEU A 157 5.17 -11.81 14.60
CA LEU A 157 4.91 -11.42 13.22
C LEU A 157 4.07 -10.15 13.14
N GLU A 158 2.99 -10.07 13.92
CA GLU A 158 2.15 -8.87 14.01
C GLU A 158 2.97 -7.65 14.49
N GLU A 159 3.83 -7.83 15.49
CA GLU A 159 4.71 -6.76 15.99
C GLU A 159 5.75 -6.32 14.93
N GLN A 160 6.35 -7.27 14.21
CA GLN A 160 7.27 -6.97 13.11
C GLN A 160 6.57 -6.23 11.96
N GLN A 161 5.39 -6.69 11.56
CA GLN A 161 4.59 -6.02 10.52
C GLN A 161 4.20 -4.61 10.95
N ALA A 162 3.80 -4.40 12.20
CA ALA A 162 3.49 -3.08 12.72
C ALA A 162 4.72 -2.17 12.72
N LYS A 163 5.89 -2.67 13.15
CA LYS A 163 7.15 -1.93 13.11
C LYS A 163 7.57 -1.56 11.68
N GLU A 164 7.43 -2.50 10.75
CA GLU A 164 7.76 -2.27 9.34
C GLU A 164 6.79 -1.27 8.69
N ALA A 165 5.49 -1.39 8.96
CA ALA A 165 4.50 -0.43 8.49
C ALA A 165 4.78 0.98 9.03
N ALA A 166 5.16 1.11 10.31
CA ALA A 166 5.56 2.38 10.90
C ALA A 166 6.84 2.94 10.25
N ARG A 167 7.84 2.09 9.97
CA ARG A 167 9.07 2.46 9.27
C ARG A 167 8.79 2.98 7.86
N VAL A 168 7.95 2.29 7.10
CA VAL A 168 7.56 2.68 5.75
C VAL A 168 6.75 3.99 5.78
N ALA A 169 5.79 4.12 6.70
CA ALA A 169 5.01 5.34 6.84
C ALA A 169 5.90 6.55 7.19
N PHE A 170 6.88 6.36 8.07
CA PHE A 170 7.87 7.37 8.40
C PHE A 170 8.72 7.76 7.17
N ALA A 171 9.24 6.79 6.43
CA ALA A 171 10.03 7.03 5.22
C ALA A 171 9.25 7.84 4.17
N LYS A 172 7.96 7.52 3.97
CA LYS A 172 7.07 8.28 3.08
C LYS A 172 6.92 9.74 3.49
N LYS A 173 6.81 10.03 4.79
CA LYS A 173 6.74 11.42 5.30
C LYS A 173 8.07 12.18 5.08
N VAL A 174 9.19 11.50 5.26
CA VAL A 174 10.53 12.06 4.98
C VAL A 174 10.68 12.39 3.49
N GLU A 175 10.21 11.52 2.60
CA GLU A 175 10.19 11.77 1.16
C GLU A 175 9.23 12.91 0.80
N GLN A 176 8.03 12.90 1.36
CA GLN A 176 7.00 13.92 1.12
C GLN A 176 7.49 15.33 1.50
N THR A 177 8.14 15.51 2.65
CA THR A 177 8.71 16.82 3.04
C THR A 177 9.77 17.29 2.06
N GLY A 178 10.62 16.39 1.56
CA GLY A 178 11.61 16.71 0.52
C GLY A 178 10.97 17.11 -0.80
N ARG A 179 9.95 16.38 -1.24
CA ARG A 179 9.20 16.69 -2.47
C ARG A 179 8.50 18.06 -2.36
N LEU A 180 7.73 18.28 -1.30
CA LEU A 180 7.03 19.56 -1.09
C LEU A 180 8.02 20.73 -1.02
N THR A 181 9.21 20.54 -0.45
CA THR A 181 10.27 21.57 -0.45
C THR A 181 10.69 21.95 -1.88
N ALA A 182 10.86 20.97 -2.77
CA ALA A 182 11.17 21.22 -4.17
C ALA A 182 9.99 21.87 -4.92
N ASP A 183 8.79 21.34 -4.74
CA ASP A 183 7.55 21.84 -5.38
C ASP A 183 7.29 23.31 -5.01
N MET A 184 7.57 23.70 -3.75
CA MET A 184 7.49 25.09 -3.29
C MET A 184 8.46 26.02 -4.03
N LEU A 185 9.72 25.60 -4.23
CA LEU A 185 10.72 26.39 -4.93
C LEU A 185 10.39 26.54 -6.42
N GLU A 186 9.91 25.47 -7.04
CA GLU A 186 9.46 25.49 -8.44
C GLU A 186 8.24 26.41 -8.63
N SER A 187 7.23 26.29 -7.77
CA SER A 187 6.04 27.15 -7.80
C SER A 187 6.40 28.63 -7.56
N ALA A 188 7.33 28.90 -6.64
CA ALA A 188 7.84 30.25 -6.41
C ALA A 188 8.54 30.81 -7.67
N GLN A 189 9.29 29.99 -8.40
CA GLN A 189 9.90 30.38 -9.66
C GLN A 189 8.83 30.67 -10.73
N TYR A 190 7.82 29.80 -10.89
CA TYR A 190 6.74 30.04 -11.86
C TYR A 190 5.98 31.34 -11.58
N LEU A 191 5.76 31.69 -10.31
CA LEU A 191 5.18 32.99 -9.96
C LEU A 191 6.02 34.17 -10.43
N GLN A 192 7.35 34.06 -10.38
CA GLN A 192 8.25 35.11 -10.86
C GLN A 192 8.29 35.21 -12.38
N GLU A 193 8.08 34.11 -13.11
CA GLU A 193 8.09 34.08 -14.57
C GLU A 193 6.83 34.70 -15.19
N ILE A 194 5.69 34.66 -14.49
CA ILE A 194 4.45 35.29 -14.98
C ILE A 194 4.54 36.81 -14.83
N GLN A 195 4.75 37.48 -15.96
CA GLN A 195 4.80 38.95 -16.08
C GLN A 195 3.68 39.48 -16.98
N PHE A 196 3.40 40.78 -16.85
CA PHE A 196 2.34 41.50 -17.59
C PHE A 196 2.89 42.66 -18.44
N THR A 197 4.21 42.80 -18.53
CA THR A 197 4.87 43.95 -19.16
C THR A 197 4.43 44.14 -20.61
N GLU A 198 4.32 43.05 -21.36
CA GLU A 198 3.94 43.08 -22.78
C GLU A 198 2.48 43.50 -22.97
N GLU A 199 1.54 42.91 -22.23
CA GLU A 199 0.13 43.24 -22.35
C GLU A 199 -0.19 44.67 -21.90
N LEU A 200 0.50 45.11 -20.86
CA LEU A 200 0.38 46.46 -20.35
C LEU A 200 0.99 47.48 -21.31
N GLN A 201 2.15 47.19 -21.89
CA GLN A 201 2.78 48.06 -22.89
C GLN A 201 1.91 48.14 -24.15
N PHE A 202 1.41 47.01 -24.64
CA PHE A 202 0.45 46.98 -25.74
C PHE A 202 -0.74 47.92 -25.47
N SER A 203 -1.34 47.83 -24.29
CA SER A 203 -2.49 48.66 -23.92
C SER A 203 -2.15 50.15 -23.83
N LYS A 204 -0.92 50.49 -23.38
CA LYS A 204 -0.42 51.87 -23.36
C LYS A 204 -0.19 52.41 -24.78
N ASP A 205 0.38 51.59 -25.66
CA ASP A 205 0.61 51.96 -27.07
C ASP A 205 -0.72 52.22 -27.79
N GLN A 206 -1.75 51.41 -27.53
CA GLN A 206 -3.10 51.66 -28.06
C GLN A 206 -3.68 53.01 -27.61
N VAL A 207 -3.44 53.44 -26.36
CA VAL A 207 -3.89 54.76 -25.88
C VAL A 207 -3.17 55.90 -26.60
N VAL A 208 -1.87 55.75 -26.89
CA VAL A 208 -1.11 56.74 -27.67
C VAL A 208 -1.67 56.85 -29.09
N GLU A 209 -1.95 55.72 -29.73
CA GLU A 209 -2.53 55.69 -31.08
C GLU A 209 -3.94 56.32 -31.09
N LEU A 210 -4.78 56.02 -30.10
CA LEU A 210 -6.10 56.64 -29.94
C LEU A 210 -6.02 58.17 -29.81
N GLN A 211 -5.01 58.68 -29.11
CA GLN A 211 -4.80 60.12 -29.00
C GLN A 211 -4.43 60.74 -30.36
N GLY A 212 -3.55 60.09 -31.12
CA GLY A 212 -3.19 60.53 -32.47
C GLY A 212 -4.40 60.58 -33.41
N LEU A 213 -5.24 59.53 -33.42
CA LEU A 213 -6.45 59.48 -34.24
C LEU A 213 -7.50 60.52 -33.81
N LEU A 214 -7.61 60.82 -32.51
CA LEU A 214 -8.47 61.90 -32.02
C LEU A 214 -8.00 63.28 -32.50
N ASP A 215 -6.68 63.51 -32.52
CA ASP A 215 -6.08 64.76 -32.98
C ASP A 215 -6.31 64.95 -34.50
N GLU A 216 -6.23 63.86 -35.28
CA GLU A 216 -6.60 63.85 -36.69
C GLU A 216 -8.07 64.22 -36.90
N LEU A 217 -9.00 63.56 -36.18
CA LEU A 217 -10.44 63.87 -36.22
C LEU A 217 -10.70 65.34 -35.90
N THR A 218 -10.05 65.85 -34.86
CA THR A 218 -10.19 67.24 -34.42
C THR A 218 -9.67 68.22 -35.46
N THR A 219 -8.61 67.85 -36.19
CA THR A 219 -8.03 68.65 -37.26
C THR A 219 -8.98 68.72 -38.45
N TYR A 220 -9.54 67.60 -38.89
CA TYR A 220 -10.57 67.57 -39.94
C TYR A 220 -11.79 68.42 -39.55
N ALA A 221 -12.33 68.24 -38.34
CA ALA A 221 -13.51 68.96 -37.86
C ALA A 221 -13.39 70.50 -37.91
N LYS A 222 -12.16 71.03 -37.88
CA LYS A 222 -11.86 72.47 -37.91
C LYS A 222 -11.73 73.04 -39.34
N GLN A 223 -11.66 72.21 -40.38
CA GLN A 223 -11.48 72.67 -41.75
C GLN A 223 -12.68 73.51 -42.23
N PRO A 224 -12.46 74.71 -42.78
CA PRO A 224 -13.53 75.50 -43.37
C PRO A 224 -14.01 74.82 -44.65
N GLY A 225 -15.31 74.52 -44.74
CA GLY A 225 -15.89 73.87 -45.93
C GLY A 225 -15.61 72.37 -46.08
N LEU A 226 -15.46 71.64 -44.96
CA LEU A 226 -15.32 70.18 -44.94
C LEU A 226 -16.40 69.51 -45.81
N SER A 227 -15.97 68.65 -46.72
CA SER A 227 -16.79 67.90 -47.68
C SER A 227 -17.34 66.60 -47.08
N LYS A 228 -18.37 66.01 -47.73
CA LYS A 228 -18.92 64.71 -47.33
C LYS A 228 -17.87 63.60 -47.34
N MET A 229 -16.97 63.60 -48.31
CA MET A 229 -15.89 62.62 -48.41
C MET A 229 -14.94 62.70 -47.20
N GLU A 230 -14.59 63.91 -46.78
CA GLU A 230 -13.76 64.13 -45.58
C GLU A 230 -14.50 63.71 -44.30
N TYR A 231 -15.82 63.92 -44.23
CA TYR A 231 -16.65 63.38 -43.15
C TYR A 231 -16.67 61.84 -43.11
N ASP A 232 -16.76 61.18 -44.27
CA ASP A 232 -16.70 59.72 -44.37
C ASP A 232 -15.32 59.18 -43.93
N VAL A 233 -14.23 59.90 -44.24
CA VAL A 233 -12.89 59.59 -43.72
C VAL A 233 -12.86 59.70 -42.19
N MET A 234 -13.45 60.74 -41.60
CA MET A 234 -13.58 60.85 -40.16
C MET A 234 -14.36 59.68 -39.55
N SER A 235 -15.45 59.23 -40.20
CA SER A 235 -16.20 58.04 -39.77
C SER A 235 -15.33 56.77 -39.82
N GLY A 236 -14.53 56.62 -40.87
CA GLY A 236 -13.54 55.54 -40.99
C GLY A 236 -12.48 55.58 -39.88
N THR A 237 -11.94 56.76 -39.56
CA THR A 237 -10.98 56.96 -38.46
C THR A 237 -11.60 56.59 -37.10
N LEU A 238 -12.86 56.96 -36.85
CA LEU A 238 -13.57 56.51 -35.64
C LEU A 238 -13.72 54.98 -35.61
N GLY A 239 -13.97 54.36 -36.76
CA GLY A 239 -13.97 52.90 -36.92
C GLY A 239 -12.63 52.27 -36.54
N SER A 240 -11.51 52.85 -36.99
CA SER A 240 -10.16 52.41 -36.58
C SER A 240 -9.95 52.55 -35.08
N MET A 241 -10.36 53.67 -34.47
CA MET A 241 -10.30 53.85 -33.01
C MET A 241 -11.09 52.76 -32.27
N LYS A 242 -12.26 52.36 -32.79
CA LYS A 242 -13.05 51.26 -32.21
C LYS A 242 -12.27 49.93 -32.26
N VAL A 243 -11.57 49.62 -33.35
CA VAL A 243 -10.75 48.41 -33.46
C VAL A 243 -9.64 48.39 -32.40
N LEU A 244 -8.99 49.53 -32.14
CA LEU A 244 -7.96 49.62 -31.09
C LEU A 244 -8.55 49.35 -29.69
N VAL A 245 -9.71 49.94 -29.39
CA VAL A 245 -10.43 49.67 -28.12
C VAL A 245 -10.85 48.20 -28.00
N ASP A 246 -11.35 47.59 -29.07
CA ASP A 246 -11.71 46.18 -29.08
C ASP A 246 -10.46 45.28 -28.91
N GLY A 247 -9.32 45.66 -29.48
CA GLY A 247 -8.02 45.01 -29.26
C GLY A 247 -7.54 45.07 -27.80
N MET A 248 -7.73 46.22 -27.13
CA MET A 248 -7.45 46.35 -25.69
C MET A 248 -8.36 45.44 -24.85
N ASN A 249 -9.64 45.33 -25.20
CA ASN A 249 -10.58 44.44 -24.51
C ASN A 249 -10.21 42.95 -24.71
N ALA A 250 -9.70 42.57 -25.88
CA ALA A 250 -9.18 41.22 -26.11
C ALA A 250 -7.95 40.94 -25.24
N MET A 251 -7.05 41.92 -25.09
CA MET A 251 -5.88 41.81 -24.23
C MET A 251 -6.24 41.67 -22.74
N GLU A 252 -7.33 42.29 -22.30
CA GLU A 252 -7.86 42.14 -20.93
C GLU A 252 -8.20 40.68 -20.59
N ASN A 253 -8.68 39.90 -21.56
CA ASN A 253 -8.94 38.47 -21.35
C ASN A 253 -7.64 37.68 -21.12
N THR A 254 -6.58 37.98 -21.88
CA THR A 254 -5.25 37.38 -21.68
C THR A 254 -4.70 37.71 -20.29
N ILE A 255 -4.83 38.97 -19.88
CA ILE A 255 -4.47 39.41 -18.53
C ILE A 255 -5.26 38.64 -17.47
N ALA A 256 -6.58 38.50 -17.63
CA ALA A 256 -7.44 37.78 -16.69
C ALA A 256 -7.03 36.30 -16.55
N GLN A 257 -6.65 35.64 -17.65
CA GLN A 257 -6.14 34.26 -17.60
C GLN A 257 -4.82 34.17 -16.84
N LYS A 258 -3.87 35.08 -17.08
CA LYS A 258 -2.60 35.14 -16.33
C LYS A 258 -2.84 35.40 -14.84
N LYS A 259 -3.76 36.30 -14.48
CA LYS A 259 -4.16 36.54 -13.08
C LYS A 259 -4.68 35.27 -12.41
N LYS A 260 -5.58 34.56 -13.09
CA LYS A 260 -6.10 33.28 -12.58
C LYS A 260 -4.99 32.27 -12.34
N ARG A 261 -4.06 32.11 -13.30
CA ARG A 261 -2.90 31.22 -13.14
C ARG A 261 -2.05 31.58 -11.92
N ILE A 262 -1.79 32.87 -11.70
CA ILE A 262 -1.08 33.33 -10.49
C ILE A 262 -1.84 32.91 -9.23
N GLN A 263 -3.15 33.12 -9.17
CA GLN A 263 -3.98 32.74 -8.02
C GLN A 263 -3.99 31.23 -7.79
N ASP A 264 -4.08 30.44 -8.85
CA ASP A 264 -4.04 28.97 -8.77
C ASP A 264 -2.69 28.50 -8.21
N ILE A 265 -1.57 29.08 -8.66
CA ILE A 265 -0.22 28.76 -8.14
C ILE A 265 -0.06 29.20 -6.69
N ILE A 266 -0.56 30.39 -6.31
CA ILE A 266 -0.53 30.85 -4.91
C ILE A 266 -1.27 29.84 -4.01
N ALA A 267 -2.46 29.39 -4.41
CA ALA A 267 -3.25 28.45 -3.61
C ALA A 267 -2.55 27.09 -3.42
N VAL A 268 -1.90 26.58 -4.47
CA VAL A 268 -1.07 25.36 -4.40
C VAL A 268 0.11 25.58 -3.44
N LEU A 269 0.84 26.68 -3.61
CA LEU A 269 2.01 27.00 -2.82
C LEU A 269 1.68 27.17 -1.32
N GLU A 270 0.57 27.84 -0.98
CA GLU A 270 0.11 27.96 0.41
C GLU A 270 -0.26 26.59 1.03
N THR A 271 -0.85 25.70 0.24
CA THR A 271 -1.19 24.33 0.66
C THR A 271 0.09 23.53 0.90
N ASP A 272 1.03 23.56 -0.04
CA ASP A 272 2.31 22.85 0.06
C ASP A 272 3.14 23.33 1.26
N MET A 273 3.15 24.64 1.52
CA MET A 273 3.80 25.22 2.71
C MET A 273 3.21 24.68 4.00
N LYS A 274 1.88 24.66 4.11
CA LYS A 274 1.18 24.17 5.31
C LYS A 274 1.38 22.67 5.51
N ASP A 275 1.27 21.89 4.44
CA ASP A 275 1.42 20.44 4.49
C ASP A 275 2.86 20.07 4.83
N ALA A 276 3.84 20.73 4.23
CA ALA A 276 5.26 20.49 4.52
C ALA A 276 5.59 20.78 5.98
N GLN A 277 5.09 21.89 6.54
CA GLN A 277 5.26 22.22 7.95
C GLN A 277 4.57 21.20 8.87
N THR A 278 3.36 20.78 8.53
CA THR A 278 2.61 19.79 9.34
C THR A 278 3.33 18.45 9.37
N VAL A 279 3.72 17.93 8.19
CA VAL A 279 4.44 16.66 8.10
C VAL A 279 5.82 16.76 8.75
N TRP A 280 6.49 17.92 8.66
CA TRP A 280 7.75 18.16 9.33
C TRP A 280 7.65 18.03 10.85
N GLU A 281 6.64 18.65 11.46
CA GLU A 281 6.41 18.57 12.91
C GLU A 281 6.21 17.12 13.39
N GLU A 282 5.61 16.27 12.56
CA GLU A 282 5.40 14.85 12.87
C GLU A 282 6.69 14.02 12.83
N ILE A 283 7.69 14.43 12.04
CA ILE A 283 8.92 13.63 11.82
C ILE A 283 10.19 14.24 12.41
N LYS A 284 10.21 15.53 12.75
CA LYS A 284 11.43 16.28 13.11
C LYS A 284 12.21 15.68 14.28
N ALA A 285 11.53 15.03 15.22
CA ALA A 285 12.16 14.42 16.40
C ALA A 285 12.91 13.10 16.10
N SER A 286 12.67 12.48 14.94
CA SER A 286 13.18 11.14 14.61
C SER A 286 13.87 11.06 13.25
N VAL A 287 13.85 12.14 12.47
CA VAL A 287 14.48 12.19 11.15
C VAL A 287 15.99 12.42 11.27
N THR A 288 16.75 11.80 10.38
CA THR A 288 18.18 12.06 10.26
C THR A 288 18.42 13.44 9.65
N ASP A 289 19.51 14.10 10.06
CA ASP A 289 19.90 15.44 9.59
C ASP A 289 18.81 16.51 9.82
N ALA A 290 18.14 16.44 10.98
CA ALA A 290 16.98 17.28 11.28
C ALA A 290 17.25 18.78 11.05
N GLU A 291 18.37 19.31 11.56
CA GLU A 291 18.75 20.73 11.38
C GLU A 291 18.89 21.14 9.92
N LYS A 292 19.51 20.30 9.09
CA LYS A 292 19.71 20.59 7.67
C LYS A 292 18.38 20.62 6.92
N ARG A 293 17.49 19.68 7.24
CA ARG A 293 16.15 19.59 6.63
C ARG A 293 15.26 20.74 7.08
N GLU A 294 15.30 21.09 8.36
CA GLU A 294 14.58 22.24 8.91
C GLU A 294 15.01 23.55 8.24
N LYS A 295 16.32 23.73 8.05
CA LYS A 295 16.85 24.88 7.33
C LYS A 295 16.34 24.94 5.89
N ALA A 296 16.42 23.83 5.15
CA ALA A 296 15.94 23.78 3.76
C ALA A 296 14.43 24.06 3.65
N LEU A 297 13.63 23.49 4.55
CA LEU A 297 12.19 23.75 4.61
C LEU A 297 11.91 25.22 4.93
N THR A 298 12.61 25.80 5.91
CA THR A 298 12.45 27.20 6.29
C THR A 298 12.80 28.14 5.14
N GLU A 299 13.89 27.85 4.42
CA GLU A 299 14.28 28.60 3.22
C GLU A 299 13.24 28.49 2.10
N ALA A 300 12.69 27.31 1.85
CA ALA A 300 11.63 27.13 0.85
C ALA A 300 10.33 27.84 1.23
N VAL A 301 9.88 27.74 2.49
CA VAL A 301 8.70 28.45 3.01
C VAL A 301 8.88 29.96 2.90
N LYS A 302 10.07 30.47 3.23
CA LYS A 302 10.38 31.89 3.09
C LYS A 302 10.34 32.31 1.61
N THR A 303 10.99 31.55 0.74
CA THR A 303 11.02 31.82 -0.71
C THR A 303 9.61 31.82 -1.30
N GLY A 304 8.78 30.87 -0.90
CA GLY A 304 7.37 30.81 -1.30
C GLY A 304 6.58 32.02 -0.82
N SER A 305 6.73 32.38 0.46
CA SER A 305 6.08 33.57 1.05
C SER A 305 6.47 34.87 0.33
N ASP A 306 7.77 35.05 0.08
CA ASP A 306 8.31 36.22 -0.62
C ASP A 306 7.77 36.27 -2.06
N ALA A 307 7.68 35.13 -2.75
CA ALA A 307 7.13 35.05 -4.10
C ALA A 307 5.62 35.38 -4.15
N ILE A 308 4.84 34.90 -3.18
CA ILE A 308 3.41 35.25 -3.03
C ILE A 308 3.26 36.75 -2.80
N ALA A 309 4.04 37.33 -1.88
CA ALA A 309 3.98 38.76 -1.60
C ALA A 309 4.28 39.61 -2.84
N GLN A 310 5.35 39.26 -3.58
CA GLN A 310 5.69 39.93 -4.83
C GLN A 310 4.62 39.74 -5.91
N ALA A 311 4.03 38.55 -6.04
CA ALA A 311 2.97 38.29 -7.00
C ALA A 311 1.72 39.15 -6.70
N ASN A 312 1.33 39.26 -5.43
CA ASN A 312 0.23 40.11 -4.99
C ASN A 312 0.50 41.59 -5.23
N GLU A 313 1.72 42.06 -4.98
CA GLU A 313 2.12 43.44 -5.28
C GLU A 313 2.06 43.72 -6.79
N ARG A 314 2.56 42.79 -7.62
CA ARG A 314 2.48 42.88 -9.09
C ARG A 314 1.03 42.94 -9.56
N LEU A 315 0.15 42.09 -9.03
CA LEU A 315 -1.29 42.10 -9.35
C LEU A 315 -1.96 43.42 -8.97
N GLY A 316 -1.69 43.94 -7.77
CA GLY A 316 -2.24 45.21 -7.31
C GLY A 316 -1.75 46.41 -8.11
N THR A 317 -0.50 46.40 -8.55
CA THR A 317 0.06 47.43 -9.44
C THR A 317 -0.57 47.36 -10.82
N LEU A 318 -0.65 46.16 -11.40
CA LEU A 318 -1.29 45.90 -12.68
C LEU A 318 -2.75 46.38 -12.71
N GLU A 319 -3.52 46.14 -11.65
CA GLU A 319 -4.92 46.55 -11.56
C GLU A 319 -5.11 48.06 -11.65
N LYS A 320 -4.25 48.82 -10.95
CA LYS A 320 -4.28 50.28 -10.99
C LYS A 320 -3.91 50.80 -12.37
N GLU A 321 -2.85 50.24 -12.98
CA GLU A 321 -2.39 50.69 -14.29
C GLU A 321 -3.40 50.35 -15.40
N LEU A 322 -3.92 49.12 -15.42
CA LEU A 322 -4.91 48.69 -16.41
C LEU A 322 -6.21 49.50 -16.32
N ALA A 323 -6.68 49.79 -15.11
CA ALA A 323 -7.86 50.63 -14.90
C ALA A 323 -7.66 52.05 -15.45
N SER A 324 -6.48 52.64 -15.21
CA SER A 324 -6.11 53.97 -15.73
C SER A 324 -6.05 54.01 -17.26
N VAL A 325 -5.40 53.00 -17.85
CA VAL A 325 -5.26 52.84 -19.31
C VAL A 325 -6.64 52.66 -19.97
N LYS A 326 -7.51 51.82 -19.39
CA LYS A 326 -8.88 51.60 -19.88
C LYS A 326 -9.74 52.86 -19.78
N ALA A 327 -9.66 53.58 -18.66
CA ALA A 327 -10.37 54.85 -18.51
C ALA A 327 -9.92 55.88 -19.57
N SER A 328 -8.61 55.92 -19.86
CA SER A 328 -8.04 56.81 -20.87
C SER A 328 -8.52 56.46 -22.28
N ALA A 329 -8.45 55.20 -22.68
CA ALA A 329 -8.93 54.74 -23.98
C ALA A 329 -10.42 55.03 -24.19
N ASN A 330 -11.25 54.71 -23.19
CA ASN A 330 -12.69 54.99 -23.25
C ASN A 330 -12.97 56.49 -23.37
N ARG A 331 -12.25 57.32 -22.63
CA ARG A 331 -12.40 58.78 -22.72
C ARG A 331 -12.06 59.30 -24.11
N LEU A 332 -10.94 58.86 -24.68
CA LEU A 332 -10.49 59.28 -26.02
C LEU A 332 -11.49 58.87 -27.10
N TYR A 333 -11.97 57.63 -27.03
CA TYR A 333 -12.99 57.14 -27.96
C TYR A 333 -14.31 57.93 -27.84
N GLN A 334 -14.79 58.20 -26.62
CA GLN A 334 -16.01 59.01 -26.43
C GLN A 334 -15.84 60.46 -26.90
N GLN A 335 -14.64 61.04 -26.75
CA GLN A 335 -14.32 62.35 -27.31
C GLN A 335 -14.36 62.32 -28.84
N ALA A 336 -13.82 61.28 -29.48
CA ALA A 336 -13.86 61.10 -30.93
C ALA A 336 -15.30 60.97 -31.46
N VAL A 337 -16.15 60.18 -30.77
CA VAL A 337 -17.59 60.07 -31.07
C VAL A 337 -18.25 61.45 -31.01
N ALA A 338 -17.96 62.23 -29.96
CA ALA A 338 -18.53 63.58 -29.81
C ALA A 338 -18.05 64.54 -30.92
N VAL A 339 -16.77 64.49 -31.30
CA VAL A 339 -16.23 65.31 -32.40
C VAL A 339 -16.93 64.97 -33.72
N LEU A 340 -17.09 63.67 -34.03
CA LEU A 340 -17.77 63.25 -35.25
C LEU A 340 -19.23 63.72 -35.28
N GLU A 341 -19.95 63.56 -34.17
CA GLU A 341 -21.36 63.96 -34.09
C GLU A 341 -21.54 65.48 -34.16
N GLN A 342 -20.69 66.25 -33.49
CA GLN A 342 -20.71 67.72 -33.60
C GLN A 342 -20.40 68.19 -35.02
N THR A 343 -19.46 67.53 -35.71
CA THR A 343 -19.12 67.84 -37.10
C THR A 343 -20.29 67.53 -38.04
N ARG A 344 -20.97 66.39 -37.83
CA ARG A 344 -22.19 66.02 -38.55
C ARG A 344 -23.25 67.12 -38.48
N VAL A 345 -23.53 67.58 -37.26
CA VAL A 345 -24.50 68.66 -37.01
C VAL A 345 -24.07 69.99 -37.63
N LYS A 346 -22.79 70.36 -37.51
CA LYS A 346 -22.26 71.64 -38.01
C LYS A 346 -22.34 71.78 -39.53
N TYR A 347 -22.06 70.71 -40.27
CA TYR A 347 -22.00 70.74 -41.74
C TYR A 347 -23.22 70.12 -42.42
N GLY A 348 -24.16 69.53 -41.66
CA GLY A 348 -25.43 69.00 -42.17
C GLY A 348 -25.32 67.65 -42.88
N TYR A 349 -24.45 66.76 -42.39
CA TYR A 349 -24.20 65.42 -42.96
C TYR A 349 -25.10 64.31 -42.40
#